data_AF-A0AB35XVR3-F1
#
_entry.id   AF-A0AB35XVR3-F1
#
_cell.length_a   1.000
_cell.length_b   1.000
_cell.length_c   1.000
_cell.angle_alpha   90.00
_cell.angle_beta   90.00
_cell.angle_gamma   90.00
#
_symmetry.space_group_name_H-M   'P 1'
#
loop_
_entity.id
_entity.type
_entity.pdbx_description
1 polymer ?
#
loop_
_entity_poly.entity_id
_entity_poly.type
_entity_poly.pdbx_seq_one_letter_code
_entity_poly.pdbx_strand_id
1 'polypeptide(L)'
;MLYCTYDQYAAAGGTVPEAAFGVLCSRASRMIDAATFGRAESHAAGCEACREALADACTQIVGLLAAASAVGAVPGASSASNDGWSVTFGTGSVSAATRQEAAEIIRTALGNDPHDLLYRGIL
;
A
#
# COMPACT_ATOMS: atom_id res chain seq x y z
N MET A 1 9.54 -9.53 1.45
CA MET A 1 9.49 -9.39 2.93
C MET A 1 8.20 -8.71 3.39
N LEU A 2 7.88 -8.67 4.69
CA LEU A 2 6.85 -7.77 5.23
C LEU A 2 7.52 -6.50 5.75
N TYR A 3 7.04 -5.33 5.35
CA TYR A 3 7.65 -4.05 5.72
C TYR A 3 7.14 -3.46 7.03
N CYS A 4 5.97 -3.90 7.52
CA CYS A 4 5.48 -3.54 8.86
C CYS A 4 5.10 -4.77 9.68
N THR A 5 5.19 -4.66 10.99
CA THR A 5 4.67 -5.64 11.95
C THR A 5 3.27 -5.26 12.43
N TYR A 6 2.55 -6.22 13.03
CA TYR A 6 1.23 -5.94 13.59
C TYR A 6 1.31 -4.89 14.71
N ASP A 7 2.35 -4.95 15.54
CA ASP A 7 2.55 -4.00 16.65
C ASP A 7 2.75 -2.56 16.13
N GLN A 8 3.58 -2.37 15.10
CA GLN A 8 3.76 -1.07 14.44
C GLN A 8 2.45 -0.54 13.83
N TYR A 9 1.68 -1.43 13.20
CA TYR A 9 0.37 -1.09 12.65
C TYR A 9 -0.64 -0.69 13.74
N ALA A 10 -0.70 -1.46 14.83
CA ALA A 10 -1.57 -1.18 15.97
C ALA A 10 -1.18 0.15 16.66
N ALA A 11 0.11 0.40 16.85
CA ALA A 11 0.64 1.63 17.41
C ALA A 11 0.30 2.86 16.54
N ALA A 12 0.22 2.69 15.22
CA ALA A 12 -0.23 3.71 14.28
C ALA A 12 -1.78 3.90 14.25
N GLY A 13 -2.52 3.26 15.16
CA GLY A 13 -3.98 3.34 15.25
C GLY A 13 -4.74 2.33 14.39
N GLY A 14 -4.07 1.25 13.96
CA GLY A 14 -4.67 0.17 13.20
C GLY A 14 -5.80 -0.54 13.95
N THR A 15 -6.94 -0.73 13.29
CA THR A 15 -8.17 -1.29 13.88
C THR A 15 -8.51 -2.70 13.42
N VAL A 16 -7.74 -3.21 12.45
CA VAL A 16 -8.00 -4.51 11.82
C VAL A 16 -7.44 -5.64 12.71
N PRO A 17 -8.15 -6.77 12.88
CA PRO A 17 -7.64 -7.91 13.63
C PRO A 17 -6.40 -8.51 12.98
N GLU A 18 -5.48 -9.07 13.78
CA GLU A 18 -4.20 -9.62 13.34
C GLU A 18 -4.33 -10.66 12.20
N ALA A 19 -5.38 -11.49 12.26
CA ALA A 19 -5.66 -12.48 11.22
C ALA A 19 -5.91 -11.86 9.83
N ALA A 20 -6.57 -10.69 9.77
CA ALA A 20 -6.80 -9.97 8.53
C ALA A 20 -5.60 -9.08 8.16
N PHE A 21 -4.87 -8.57 9.16
CA PHE A 21 -3.65 -7.80 8.96
C PHE A 21 -2.62 -8.56 8.12
N GLY A 22 -2.35 -9.83 8.39
CA GLY A 22 -1.31 -10.58 7.67
C GLY A 22 -1.53 -10.60 6.14
N VAL A 23 -2.79 -10.70 5.70
CA VAL A 23 -3.15 -10.67 4.27
C VAL A 23 -2.98 -9.26 3.69
N LEU A 24 -3.44 -8.24 4.40
CA LEU A 24 -3.34 -6.84 3.96
C LEU A 24 -1.89 -6.36 3.93
N CYS A 25 -1.10 -6.70 4.95
CA CYS A 25 0.32 -6.38 5.04
C CYS A 25 1.12 -7.05 3.92
N SER A 26 0.82 -8.32 3.62
CA SER A 26 1.42 -9.01 2.47
C SER A 26 1.12 -8.29 1.16
N ARG A 27 -0.13 -7.84 0.97
CA ARG A 27 -0.55 -7.09 -0.22
C ARG A 27 0.12 -5.73 -0.31
N ALA A 28 0.14 -4.97 0.78
CA ALA A 28 0.82 -3.67 0.88
C ALA A 28 2.31 -3.80 0.56
N SER A 29 2.98 -4.81 1.11
CA SER A 29 4.40 -5.07 0.87
C SER A 29 4.68 -5.35 -0.60
N ARG A 30 3.79 -6.08 -1.29
CA ARG A 30 3.92 -6.32 -2.73
C ARG A 30 3.75 -5.06 -3.58
N MET A 31 2.93 -4.10 -3.13
CA MET A 31 2.79 -2.80 -3.80
C MET A 31 4.06 -1.97 -3.66
N ILE A 32 4.68 -1.97 -2.49
CA ILE A 32 5.98 -1.35 -2.22
C ILE A 32 7.07 -2.00 -3.08
N ASP A 33 7.13 -3.34 -3.11
CA ASP A 33 8.08 -4.07 -3.95
C ASP A 33 7.90 -3.74 -5.43
N ALA A 34 6.66 -3.62 -5.91
CA ALA A 34 6.39 -3.25 -7.29
C ALA A 34 6.86 -1.82 -7.60
N ALA A 35 6.58 -0.85 -6.72
CA ALA A 35 6.98 0.54 -6.87
C ALA A 35 8.51 0.73 -6.82
N THR A 36 9.20 -0.15 -6.08
CA THR A 36 10.66 -0.10 -5.89
C THR A 36 11.42 -1.13 -6.73
N PHE A 37 10.72 -1.88 -7.57
CA PHE A 37 11.27 -2.97 -8.38
C PHE A 37 12.06 -4.00 -7.55
N GLY A 38 11.59 -4.27 -6.33
CA GLY A 38 12.21 -5.20 -5.37
C GLY A 38 13.49 -4.70 -4.69
N ARG A 39 13.88 -3.43 -4.88
CA ARG A 39 15.10 -2.85 -4.30
C ARG A 39 14.97 -2.51 -2.81
N ALA A 40 13.74 -2.27 -2.35
CA ALA A 40 13.46 -1.83 -0.99
C ALA A 40 13.98 -2.80 0.07
N GLU A 41 13.79 -4.12 -0.12
CA GLU A 41 14.21 -5.14 0.85
C GLU A 41 15.71 -5.10 1.14
N SER A 42 16.53 -5.15 0.09
CA SER A 42 17.99 -5.12 0.20
C SER A 42 18.51 -3.83 0.82
N HIS A 43 17.85 -2.70 0.56
CA HIS A 43 18.28 -1.40 1.07
C HIS A 43 17.85 -1.17 2.53
N ALA A 44 16.64 -1.60 2.90
CA ALA A 44 16.13 -1.50 4.27
C ALA A 44 16.98 -2.29 5.29
N ALA A 45 17.73 -3.30 4.84
CA ALA A 45 18.69 -4.02 5.67
C ALA A 45 19.88 -3.15 6.13
N GLY A 46 20.24 -2.12 5.35
CA GLY A 46 21.40 -1.25 5.61
C GLY A 46 21.05 0.20 5.99
N CYS A 47 19.78 0.62 5.85
CA CYS A 47 19.35 1.98 6.11
C CYS A 47 18.12 2.01 7.04
N GLU A 48 18.33 2.47 8.28
CA GLU A 48 17.26 2.59 9.29
C GLU A 48 16.17 3.57 8.88
N ALA A 49 16.53 4.73 8.35
CA ALA A 49 15.56 5.73 7.90
C ALA A 49 14.65 5.20 6.77
N CYS A 50 15.22 4.45 5.81
CA CYS A 50 14.41 3.80 4.78
C CYS A 50 13.53 2.70 5.36
N ARG A 51 14.01 1.92 6.32
CA ARG A 51 13.21 0.89 6.99
C ARG A 51 12.00 1.51 7.70
N GLU A 52 12.20 2.63 8.41
CA GLU A 52 11.11 3.36 9.05
C GLU A 52 10.12 3.95 8.04
N ALA A 53 10.62 4.58 6.98
CA ALA A 53 9.77 5.11 5.91
C ALA A 53 8.95 4.02 5.20
N LEU A 54 9.55 2.85 4.95
CA LEU A 54 8.86 1.70 4.35
C LEU A 54 7.84 1.09 5.30
N ALA A 55 8.14 1.05 6.60
CA ALA A 55 7.18 0.59 7.61
C ALA A 55 5.98 1.53 7.69
N ASP A 56 6.21 2.84 7.74
CA ASP A 56 5.16 3.87 7.74
C ASP A 56 4.31 3.81 6.46
N ALA A 57 4.94 3.72 5.28
CA ALA A 57 4.20 3.53 4.03
C ALA A 57 3.33 2.25 4.07
N CYS A 58 3.87 1.17 4.63
CA CYS A 58 3.17 -0.10 4.70
C CYS A 58 1.96 -0.03 5.66
N THR A 59 2.09 0.60 6.83
CA THR A 59 0.95 0.77 7.77
C THR A 59 -0.16 1.62 7.15
N GLN A 60 0.17 2.71 6.46
CA GLN A 60 -0.78 3.57 5.77
C GLN A 60 -1.52 2.81 4.65
N ILE A 61 -0.81 2.02 3.82
CA ILE A 61 -1.44 1.22 2.76
C ILE A 61 -2.34 0.12 3.36
N VAL A 62 -1.96 -0.51 4.48
CA VAL A 62 -2.82 -1.49 5.16
C VAL A 62 -4.13 -0.83 5.60
N GLY A 63 -4.07 0.38 6.17
CA GLY A 63 -5.26 1.16 6.53
C GLY A 63 -6.15 1.48 5.32
N LEU A 64 -5.54 1.93 4.22
CA LEU A 64 -6.23 2.21 2.96
C LEU A 64 -6.94 0.97 2.40
N LEU A 65 -6.26 -0.19 2.37
CA LEU A 65 -6.84 -1.45 1.89
C LEU A 65 -7.96 -1.96 2.79
N ALA A 66 -7.84 -1.79 4.10
CA ALA A 66 -8.89 -2.13 5.05
C ALA A 66 -10.14 -1.28 4.83
N ALA A 67 -9.97 0.04 4.68
CA ALA A 67 -11.06 0.97 4.38
C ALA A 67 -11.75 0.62 3.05
N ALA A 68 -10.97 0.39 1.99
CA ALA A 68 -11.51 -0.01 0.69
C ALA A 68 -12.30 -1.33 0.74
N SER A 69 -11.84 -2.29 1.55
CA SER A 69 -12.52 -3.57 1.76
C SER A 69 -13.85 -3.41 2.51
N ALA A 70 -13.92 -2.45 3.45
CA ALA A 70 -15.16 -2.12 4.16
C ALA A 70 -16.20 -1.43 3.26
N VAL A 71 -15.76 -0.56 2.34
CA VAL A 71 -16.66 0.10 1.37
C VAL A 71 -17.30 -0.90 0.40
N GLY A 72 -16.54 -1.92 -0.04
CA GLY A 72 -17.06 -3.00 -0.89
C GLY A 72 -18.02 -3.96 -0.18
N ALA A 73 -18.12 -3.90 1.15
CA ALA A 73 -19.07 -4.69 1.94
C ALA A 73 -20.46 -4.03 2.05
N VAL A 74 -20.63 -2.78 1.58
CA VAL A 74 -21.91 -2.08 1.56
C VAL A 74 -22.67 -2.46 0.29
N PRO A 75 -23.84 -3.13 0.37
CA PRO A 75 -24.65 -3.42 -0.81
C PRO A 75 -25.12 -2.10 -1.45
N GLY A 76 -24.69 -1.82 -2.68
CA GLY A 76 -25.20 -0.71 -3.49
C GLY A 76 -24.29 0.49 -3.71
N ALA A 77 -23.06 0.51 -3.19
CA ALA A 77 -22.10 1.59 -3.46
C ALA A 77 -21.22 1.26 -4.68
N SER A 78 -21.70 1.64 -5.87
CA SER A 78 -20.89 1.65 -7.09
C SER A 78 -20.22 3.01 -7.24
N SER A 79 -18.89 3.04 -7.21
CA SER A 79 -18.08 4.23 -7.49
C SER A 79 -18.46 4.81 -8.86
N ALA A 80 -18.91 6.08 -8.89
CA ALA A 80 -19.09 6.82 -10.12
C ALA A 80 -17.73 7.44 -10.52
N SER A 81 -17.01 6.78 -11.43
CA SER A 81 -15.91 7.41 -12.15
C SER A 81 -16.49 8.22 -13.32
N ASN A 82 -16.43 9.54 -13.18
CA ASN A 82 -16.36 10.47 -14.31
C ASN A 82 -15.07 10.17 -15.10
N ASP A 83 -15.08 10.23 -16.42
CA ASP A 83 -13.97 9.91 -17.34
C ASP A 83 -13.66 8.42 -17.59
N GLY A 84 -14.34 7.84 -18.59
CA GLY A 84 -13.76 6.79 -19.42
C GLY A 84 -13.84 5.36 -18.89
N TRP A 85 -15.02 4.77 -19.03
CA TRP A 85 -15.39 3.36 -18.88
C TRP A 85 -14.27 2.30 -19.08
N SER A 86 -13.94 1.57 -18.01
CA SER A 86 -13.45 0.18 -18.06
C SER A 86 -14.07 -0.60 -16.90
N VAL A 87 -15.04 -1.47 -17.18
CA VAL A 87 -15.61 -2.35 -16.13
C VAL A 87 -14.80 -3.64 -16.09
N THR A 88 -14.06 -3.85 -15.00
CA THR A 88 -13.44 -5.15 -14.72
C THR A 88 -14.37 -5.93 -13.80
N PHE A 89 -15.11 -6.88 -14.38
CA PHE A 89 -15.76 -7.94 -13.60
C PHE A 89 -14.71 -8.96 -13.22
N GLY A 90 -14.30 -8.98 -11.95
CA GLY A 90 -13.33 -9.95 -11.46
C GLY A 90 -13.15 -9.87 -9.95
N THR A 91 -13.47 -10.97 -9.28
CA THR A 91 -13.22 -11.30 -7.87
C THR A 91 -11.93 -10.64 -7.34
N GLY A 92 -12.04 -9.72 -6.37
CA GLY A 92 -10.94 -9.33 -5.48
C GLY A 92 -9.84 -8.38 -6.03
N SER A 93 -10.04 -7.74 -7.19
CA SER A 93 -9.08 -6.72 -7.67
C SER A 93 -9.22 -5.39 -6.90
N VAL A 94 -8.09 -4.78 -6.52
CA VAL A 94 -8.07 -3.48 -5.84
C VAL A 94 -8.35 -2.39 -6.87
N SER A 95 -9.22 -1.43 -6.50
CA SER A 95 -9.64 -0.35 -7.40
C SER A 95 -8.44 0.45 -7.94
N ALA A 96 -8.60 1.06 -9.12
CA ALA A 96 -7.56 1.92 -9.69
C ALA A 96 -7.22 3.10 -8.76
N ALA A 97 -8.25 3.71 -8.13
CA ALA A 97 -8.08 4.79 -7.17
C ALA A 97 -7.23 4.35 -5.97
N THR A 98 -7.51 3.18 -5.38
CA THR A 98 -6.73 2.65 -4.26
C THR A 98 -5.27 2.36 -4.66
N ARG A 99 -5.01 1.94 -5.91
CA ARG A 99 -3.64 1.77 -6.40
C ARG A 99 -2.91 3.10 -6.57
N GLN A 100 -3.60 4.14 -7.04
CA GLN A 100 -3.04 5.49 -7.17
C GLN A 100 -2.71 6.09 -5.81
N GLU A 101 -3.65 6.04 -4.86
CA GLU A 101 -3.42 6.50 -3.48
C GLU A 101 -2.25 5.79 -2.82
N ALA A 102 -2.15 4.46 -2.97
CA ALA A 102 -1.00 3.71 -2.45
C ALA A 102 0.33 4.13 -3.10
N ALA A 103 0.35 4.45 -4.40
CA ALA A 103 1.55 4.95 -5.06
C ALA A 103 1.96 6.32 -4.51
N GLU A 104 1.01 7.20 -4.23
CA GLU A 104 1.27 8.51 -3.64
C GLU A 104 1.71 8.41 -2.17
N ILE A 105 1.18 7.46 -1.39
CA ILE A 105 1.69 7.14 -0.05
C ILE A 105 3.17 6.73 -0.13
N ILE A 106 3.52 5.83 -1.04
CA ILE A 106 4.91 5.36 -1.22
C ILE A 106 5.82 6.52 -1.63
N ARG A 107 5.37 7.37 -2.57
CA ARG A 107 6.12 8.55 -3.02
C ARG A 107 6.33 9.55 -1.91
N THR A 108 5.30 9.78 -1.08
CA THR A 108 5.36 10.71 0.05
C THR A 108 6.28 10.20 1.15
N ALA A 109 6.15 8.93 1.52
CA ALA A 109 6.97 8.31 2.57
C ALA A 109 8.46 8.26 2.20
N LEU A 110 8.78 8.00 0.92
CA LEU A 110 10.15 8.02 0.42
C LEU A 110 10.63 9.44 0.07
N GLY A 111 9.74 10.42 0.01
CA GLY A 111 10.04 11.85 -0.15
C GLY A 111 10.82 12.17 -1.44
N ASN A 112 11.96 12.86 -1.31
CA ASN A 112 12.88 13.12 -2.44
C ASN A 112 13.57 11.84 -2.96
N ASP A 113 13.34 10.71 -2.29
CA ASP A 113 13.95 9.42 -2.57
C ASP A 113 15.49 9.53 -2.65
N PRO A 114 16.16 9.91 -1.55
CA PRO A 114 17.61 10.15 -1.54
C PRO A 114 18.44 8.92 -1.95
N HIS A 115 17.82 7.74 -1.99
CA HIS A 115 18.45 6.46 -2.31
C HIS A 115 17.95 5.86 -3.65
N ASP A 116 17.19 6.61 -4.46
CA ASP A 116 16.67 6.20 -5.79
C ASP A 116 15.98 4.82 -5.78
N LEU A 117 15.20 4.56 -4.72
CA LEU A 117 14.43 3.34 -4.55
C LEU A 117 13.21 3.30 -5.47
N LEU A 118 12.61 4.45 -5.75
CA LEU A 118 11.44 4.57 -6.62
C LEU A 118 11.83 4.33 -8.07
N TYR A 119 11.10 3.45 -8.74
CA TYR A 119 11.23 3.32 -10.18
C TYR A 119 10.70 4.59 -10.88
N ARG A 120 11.60 5.35 -11.53
CA ARG A 120 11.26 6.59 -12.27
C ARG A 120 10.81 6.38 -13.71
N GLY A 121 10.64 5.14 -14.16
CA GLY A 121 10.31 4.82 -15.55
C GLY A 121 8.81 4.68 -15.81
N ILE A 122 8.33 5.44 -16.79
CA ILE A 122 6.98 5.44 -17.40
C ILE A 122 5.93 6.23 -16.59
N LEU A 123 6.04 7.56 -16.73
CA LEU A 123 4.89 8.47 -16.87
C LEU A 123 4.28 8.32 -18.28
#